data_AF-A0A2I0EYD2-F1
#
_entry.id   AF-A0A2I0EYD2-F1
#
_cell.length_a   1.000
_cell.length_b   1.000
_cell.length_c   1.000
_cell.angle_alpha   90.00
_cell.angle_beta   90.00
_cell.angle_gamma   90.00
#
_symmetry.space_group_name_H-M   'P 1'
#
loop_
_entity.id
_entity.type
_entity.pdbx_description
1 polymer ?
#
loop_
_entity_poly.entity_id
_entity_poly.type
_entity_poly.pdbx_seq_one_letter_code
_entity_poly.pdbx_strand_id
1 'polypeptide(L)'
;MAKQRITVGYVELTQDESDRLFEQVKKSRGIDSYGELQSLMEDYDATVEEPVKQPLKEVLDEDEAPEEPAAQGMRYINIFNAIEADESYRIEASNQE
;
A
#
# COMPACT_ATOMS: atom_id res chain seq x y z
N MET A 1 1.90 -20.00 -12.62
CA MET A 1 2.79 -18.82 -12.66
C MET A 1 3.55 -18.78 -11.35
N ALA A 2 4.87 -18.56 -11.37
CA ALA A 2 5.64 -18.44 -10.13
C ALA A 2 5.30 -17.09 -9.48
N LYS A 3 4.78 -17.13 -8.25
CA LYS A 3 4.56 -15.91 -7.46
C LYS A 3 5.93 -15.31 -7.12
N GLN A 4 6.11 -14.03 -7.42
CA GLN A 4 7.37 -13.30 -7.19
C GLN A 4 7.11 -12.15 -6.23
N ARG A 5 8.08 -11.86 -5.35
CA ARG A 5 8.08 -10.63 -4.57
C ARG A 5 8.42 -9.47 -5.48
N ILE A 6 7.63 -8.43 -5.41
CA ILE A 6 7.81 -7.23 -6.22
C ILE A 6 8.50 -6.18 -5.38
N THR A 7 9.54 -5.57 -5.93
CA THR A 7 10.22 -4.44 -5.30
C THR A 7 9.84 -3.17 -6.02
N VAL A 8 9.39 -2.16 -5.27
CA VAL A 8 8.99 -0.85 -5.77
C VAL A 8 9.77 0.21 -4.99
N GLY A 9 10.63 0.98 -5.66
CA GLY A 9 11.57 1.88 -5.00
C GLY A 9 12.39 1.16 -3.90
N TYR A 10 12.25 1.61 -2.66
CA TYR A 10 12.91 1.02 -1.49
C TYR A 10 12.07 -0.01 -0.73
N VAL A 11 10.85 -0.30 -1.18
CA VAL A 11 9.89 -1.20 -0.50
C VAL A 11 9.88 -2.55 -1.21
N GLU A 12 10.30 -3.61 -0.51
CA GLU A 12 10.07 -4.99 -0.94
C GLU A 12 8.68 -5.43 -0.47
N LEU A 13 7.77 -5.69 -1.41
CA LEU A 13 6.44 -6.19 -1.12
C LEU A 13 6.49 -7.67 -0.75
N THR A 14 5.69 -8.04 0.25
CA THR A 14 5.36 -9.42 0.56
C THR A 14 4.62 -10.07 -0.62
N GLN A 15 4.47 -11.39 -0.56
CA GLN A 15 3.80 -12.14 -1.61
C GLN A 15 2.31 -11.76 -1.74
N ASP A 16 1.64 -11.44 -0.62
CA ASP A 16 0.24 -11.01 -0.63
C ASP A 16 0.09 -9.60 -1.22
N GLU A 17 0.95 -8.67 -0.80
CA GLU A 17 1.00 -7.30 -1.34
C GLU A 17 1.30 -7.28 -2.83
N SER A 18 2.23 -8.15 -3.28
CA SER A 18 2.58 -8.31 -4.70
C SER A 18 1.38 -8.82 -5.52
N ASP A 19 0.60 -9.76 -4.97
CA ASP A 19 -0.59 -10.33 -5.62
C ASP A 19 -1.71 -9.27 -5.72
N ARG A 20 -1.93 -8.50 -4.65
CA ARG A 20 -2.87 -7.36 -4.63
C ARG A 20 -2.50 -6.29 -5.66
N LEU A 21 -1.23 -5.90 -5.71
CA LEU A 21 -0.75 -4.93 -6.68
C LEU A 21 -0.90 -5.46 -8.11
N PHE A 22 -0.53 -6.72 -8.34
CA PHE A 22 -0.68 -7.36 -9.64
C PHE A 22 -2.12 -7.33 -10.14
N GLU A 23 -3.10 -7.66 -9.31
CA GLU A 23 -4.51 -7.60 -9.69
C GLU A 23 -4.99 -6.18 -10.03
N GLN A 24 -4.49 -5.15 -9.33
CA GLN A 24 -4.82 -3.75 -9.64
C GLN A 24 -4.20 -3.31 -10.97
N VAL A 25 -2.90 -3.55 -11.14
CA VAL A 25 -2.15 -3.17 -12.35
C VAL A 25 -2.63 -3.97 -13.56
N LYS A 26 -2.98 -5.25 -13.38
CA LYS A 26 -3.58 -6.09 -14.42
C LYS A 26 -4.89 -5.51 -14.94
N LYS A 27 -5.74 -4.97 -14.05
CA LYS A 27 -7.00 -4.33 -14.45
C LYS A 27 -6.78 -2.97 -15.13
N SER A 28 -5.76 -2.21 -14.71
CA SER A 28 -5.47 -0.89 -15.27
C SER A 28 -4.73 -0.97 -16.60
N ARG A 29 -3.61 -1.69 -16.64
CA ARG A 29 -2.66 -1.74 -17.76
C ARG A 29 -2.68 -3.03 -18.58
N GLY A 30 -3.41 -4.06 -18.13
CA GLY A 30 -3.55 -5.31 -18.88
C GLY A 30 -2.32 -6.22 -18.84
N ILE A 31 -1.50 -6.14 -17.78
CA ILE A 31 -0.34 -7.04 -17.62
C ILE A 31 -0.79 -8.48 -17.32
N ASP A 32 -0.02 -9.46 -17.81
CA ASP A 32 -0.35 -10.89 -17.62
C ASP A 32 0.70 -11.65 -16.80
N SER A 33 1.81 -11.01 -16.43
CA SER A 33 2.89 -11.64 -15.68
C SER A 33 3.52 -10.76 -14.59
N TYR A 34 4.03 -11.41 -13.54
CA TYR A 34 4.79 -10.74 -12.48
C TYR A 34 6.10 -10.12 -12.97
N GLY A 35 6.66 -10.63 -14.08
CA GLY A 35 7.85 -10.03 -14.70
C GLY A 35 7.53 -8.65 -15.30
N GLU A 36 6.40 -8.53 -15.98
CA GLU A 36 5.92 -7.24 -16.48
C GLU A 36 5.57 -6.28 -15.35
N LEU A 37 4.99 -6.78 -14.25
CA LEU A 37 4.78 -5.98 -13.05
C LEU A 37 6.11 -5.47 -12.50
N GLN A 38 7.11 -6.34 -12.35
CA GLN A 38 8.42 -5.93 -11.83
C GLN A 38 9.05 -4.85 -12.70
N SER A 39 9.03 -5.01 -14.02
CA SER A 39 9.56 -3.99 -14.94
C SER A 39 8.79 -2.69 -14.89
N LEU A 40 7.45 -2.74 -14.76
CA LEU A 40 6.66 -1.53 -14.57
C LEU A 40 7.05 -0.82 -13.26
N MET A 41 7.25 -1.59 -12.19
CA MET A 41 7.59 -1.04 -10.88
C MET A 41 9.00 -0.46 -10.78
N GLU A 42 9.86 -0.65 -11.79
CA GLU A 42 11.17 0.04 -11.87
C GLU A 42 11.00 1.57 -12.04
N ASP A 43 9.91 2.00 -12.66
CA ASP A 43 9.58 3.43 -12.85
C ASP A 43 8.71 4.01 -11.72
N TYR A 44 8.31 3.18 -10.76
CA TYR A 44 7.45 3.57 -9.64
C TYR A 44 8.27 3.62 -8.35
N ASP A 45 7.87 4.53 -7.47
CA ASP A 45 8.35 4.60 -6.10
C ASP A 45 7.23 4.21 -5.13
N ALA A 46 7.60 3.86 -3.90
CA ALA A 46 6.66 3.41 -2.90
C ALA A 46 6.98 4.02 -1.55
N THR A 47 5.93 4.47 -0.86
CA THR A 47 6.03 5.01 0.50
C THR A 47 5.11 4.25 1.43
N VAL A 48 5.61 3.96 2.62
CA VAL A 48 4.81 3.33 3.67
C VAL A 48 4.24 4.44 4.56
N GLU A 49 2.91 4.59 4.52
CA GLU A 49 2.19 5.49 5.40
C GLU A 49 1.81 4.72 6.67
N GLU A 50 2.45 5.10 7.77
CA GLU A 50 2.03 4.65 9.10
C GLU A 50 0.81 5.45 9.55
N PRO A 51 -0.21 4.79 10.11
CA PRO A 51 -1.39 5.50 10.59
C PRO A 51 -0.97 6.46 11.69
N VAL A 52 -1.22 7.74 11.45
CA VAL A 52 -0.97 8.79 12.43
C VAL A 52 -1.89 8.53 13.60
N LYS A 53 -1.30 8.21 14.76
CA LYS A 53 -1.99 8.23 16.05
C LYS A 53 -2.33 9.68 16.39
N GLN A 54 -3.31 10.29 15.72
CA GLN A 54 -3.91 11.49 16.26
C GLN A 54 -4.85 11.03 17.37
N PRO A 55 -4.57 11.32 18.65
CA PRO A 55 -5.62 11.21 19.64
C PRO A 55 -6.72 12.18 19.21
N LEU A 56 -7.93 11.68 18.95
CA LEU A 56 -9.15 12.49 18.75
C LEU A 56 -9.48 13.38 19.96
N LYS A 57 -8.64 13.35 21.00
CA LYS A 57 -8.79 14.01 22.29
C LYS A 57 -8.70 15.55 22.24
N GLU A 58 -8.28 16.14 21.12
CA GLU A 58 -8.23 17.61 21.01
C GLU A 58 -9.51 18.26 20.43
N VAL A 59 -10.51 17.48 19.98
CA VAL A 59 -11.68 18.04 19.26
C VAL A 59 -13.05 17.71 19.88
N LEU A 60 -13.14 16.78 20.84
CA LEU A 60 -14.40 16.41 21.50
C LEU A 60 -14.22 16.35 23.02
N ASP A 61 -15.09 17.07 23.75
CA ASP A 61 -15.21 17.08 25.21
C ASP A 61 -15.24 15.66 25.80
N GLU A 62 -14.60 15.50 26.96
CA GLU A 62 -14.17 14.25 27.59
C GLU A 62 -15.26 13.24 27.98
N ASP A 63 -16.55 13.46 27.69
CA ASP A 63 -17.66 12.73 28.34
C ASP A 63 -18.49 11.80 27.44
N GLU A 64 -18.32 11.78 26.11
CA GLU A 64 -19.25 11.00 25.26
C GLU A 64 -18.67 10.41 23.96
N ALA A 65 -17.36 10.19 23.87
CA ALA A 65 -16.80 9.41 22.77
C ALA A 65 -16.88 7.91 23.09
N PRO A 66 -17.58 7.07 22.30
CA PRO A 66 -17.43 5.63 22.43
C PRO A 66 -15.94 5.29 22.30
N GLU A 67 -15.42 4.40 23.15
CA GLU A 67 -14.08 3.82 22.98
C GLU A 67 -14.05 3.12 21.62
N GLU A 68 -13.69 3.86 20.56
CA GLU A 68 -13.36 3.27 19.28
C GLU A 68 -12.17 2.34 19.56
N PRO A 69 -12.30 1.02 19.25
CA PRO A 69 -11.21 0.10 19.47
C PRO A 69 -10.01 0.68 18.75
N ALA A 70 -8.94 0.95 19.49
CA ALA A 70 -7.68 1.47 18.96
C ALA A 70 -7.42 0.78 17.63
N ALA A 71 -7.62 1.52 16.52
CA ALA A 71 -7.45 0.94 15.20
C ALA A 71 -6.02 0.44 15.17
N GLN A 72 -5.84 -0.88 15.28
CA GLN A 72 -4.56 -1.54 15.19
C GLN A 72 -4.06 -1.16 13.81
N GLY A 73 -3.15 -0.19 13.82
CA GLY A 73 -2.97 0.70 12.70
C GLY A 73 -2.67 -0.06 11.42
N MET A 74 -3.63 -0.10 10.50
CA MET A 74 -3.41 -0.65 9.18
C MET A 74 -2.41 0.28 8.48
N ARG A 75 -1.21 -0.22 8.24
CA ARG A 75 -0.19 0.46 7.44
C ARG A 75 -0.60 0.38 5.98
N TYR A 76 -0.37 1.44 5.22
CA TYR A 76 -0.64 1.45 3.79
C TYR A 76 0.65 1.64 3.01
N ILE A 77 0.78 0.97 1.88
CA ILE A 77 1.85 1.18 0.92
C ILE A 77 1.25 1.96 -0.25
N ASN A 78 1.71 3.19 -0.40
CA ASN A 78 1.36 4.07 -1.50
C ASN A 78 2.42 3.96 -2.59
N ILE A 79 2.05 3.40 -3.72
CA ILE A 79 2.89 3.19 -4.90
C ILE A 79 2.52 4.25 -5.92
N PHE A 80 3.47 5.03 -6.40
CA PHE A 80 3.21 6.11 -7.35
C PHE A 80 4.29 6.14 -8.42
N ASN A 81 3.91 6.49 -9.65
CA ASN A 81 4.86 6.61 -10.73
C ASN A 81 5.78 7.83 -10.46
N ALA A 82 7.10 7.58 -10.43
CA ALA A 82 8.10 8.59 -10.09
C ALA A 82 8.42 9.52 -11.27
N ILE A 83 8.03 9.14 -12.49
CA ILE A 83 8.30 9.85 -13.74
C ILE A 83 7.09 10.69 -14.16
N GLU A 84 5.89 10.11 -14.10
CA GLU A 84 4.63 10.72 -14.51
C GLU A 84 3.56 10.56 -13.42
N ALA A 85 3.00 11.66 -12.91
CA ALA A 85 2.02 11.63 -11.82
C ALA A 85 0.60 11.17 -12.23
N ASP A 86 0.48 10.29 -13.23
CA ASP A 86 -0.82 9.86 -13.78
C ASP A 86 -1.43 8.68 -13.00
N GLU A 87 -0.59 7.82 -12.42
CA GLU A 87 -1.04 6.59 -11.76
C GLU A 87 -0.41 6.37 -10.39
N SER A 88 -1.28 6.13 -9.42
CA SER A 88 -0.92 5.72 -8.07
C SER A 88 -1.79 4.57 -7.60
N TYR A 89 -1.18 3.58 -6.96
CA TYR A 89 -1.82 2.40 -6.37
C TYR A 89 -1.66 2.46 -4.85
N ARG A 90 -2.73 2.15 -4.12
CA ARG A 90 -2.68 2.02 -2.66
C ARG A 90 -3.04 0.60 -2.28
N ILE A 91 -2.16 -0.04 -1.51
CA ILE A 91 -2.38 -1.37 -0.97
C ILE A 91 -2.23 -1.34 0.54
N GLU A 92 -3.02 -2.16 1.23
CA GLU A 92 -2.83 -2.39 2.67
C GLU A 92 -1.53 -3.19 2.85
N ALA A 93 -0.65 -2.69 3.71
CA ALA A 93 0.51 -3.46 4.13
C ALA A 93 0.02 -4.62 5.01
N SER A 94 0.48 -5.83 4.73
CA SER A 94 0.24 -6.94 5.64
C SER A 94 1.02 -6.67 6.92
N ASN A 95 0.39 -6.91 8.09
CA ASN A 95 1.12 -6.93 9.35
C ASN A 95 2.24 -7.97 9.22
N GLN A 96 3.48 -7.48 9.10
CA GLN A 96 4.66 -8.32 9.21
C GLN A 96 4.81 -8.68 10.69
N GLU A 97 4.02 -9.65 11.16
CA GLU A 97 4.26 -10.37 12.42
C GLU A 97 5.29 -11.49 12.21
#